data_AF-A0A933HUJ0-F1
#
_entry.id   AF-A0A933HUJ0-F1
#
_cell.length_a   1.000
_cell.length_b   1.000
_cell.length_c   1.000
_cell.angle_alpha   90.00
_cell.angle_beta   90.00
_cell.angle_gamma   90.00
#
_symmetry.space_group_name_H-M   'P 1'
#
loop_
_entity.id
_entity.type
_entity.pdbx_description
1 polymer ?
#
loop_
_entity_poly.entity_id
_entity_poly.type
_entity_poly.pdbx_seq_one_letter_code
_entity_poly.pdbx_strand_id
1 'polypeptide(L)' 'MSTRERIQAELETLEREDLEELFALILEFIESKRQAKPESIFAQLRQIQFEGPTDFSENHDLYITGEKRVQTDSD' A
#
# COMPACT_ATOMS: atom_id res chain seq x y z
N MET A 1 14.71 12.32 -30.96
CA MET A 1 13.30 11.92 -30.85
C MET A 1 13.04 11.52 -29.41
N SER A 2 12.26 12.33 -28.71
CA SER A 2 11.72 12.04 -27.39
C SER A 2 10.75 10.87 -27.46
N THR A 3 10.68 10.03 -26.42
CA THR A 3 9.69 8.94 -26.32
C THR A 3 8.25 9.46 -26.53
N ARG A 4 7.99 10.72 -26.16
CA ARG A 4 6.71 11.39 -26.37
C ARG A 4 6.38 11.60 -27.85
N GLU A 5 7.38 11.95 -28.66
CA GLU A 5 7.19 12.20 -30.11
C GLU A 5 6.90 10.89 -30.86
N ARG A 6 7.51 9.78 -30.42
CA ARG A 6 7.21 8.45 -30.98
C ARG A 6 5.79 8.00 -30.65
N ILE A 7 5.35 8.21 -29.41
CA ILE A 7 3.97 7.88 -29.00
C ILE A 7 2.96 8.72 -29.78
N GLN A 8 3.25 10.01 -30.00
CA GLN A 8 2.35 10.89 -30.75
C GLN A 8 2.23 10.50 -32.23
N ALA A 9 3.33 10.12 -32.88
CA ALA A 9 3.29 9.65 -34.27
C ALA A 9 2.47 8.37 -34.44
N GLU A 10 2.59 7.43 -33.49
CA GLU A 10 1.83 6.17 -33.51
C GLU A 10 0.33 6.39 -33.21
N LEU A 11 -0.01 7.36 -32.36
CA LEU A 11 -1.40 7.76 -32.07
C LEU A 11 -2.11 8.37 -33.29
N GLU A 12 -1.40 9.10 -34.15
CA GLU A 12 -1.99 9.72 -35.35
C GLU A 12 -2.31 8.70 -36.45
N THR A 13 -1.68 7.52 -36.41
CA THR A 13 -1.93 6.40 -37.32
C THR A 13 -3.03 5.44 -36.88
N LEU A 14 -3.51 5.54 -35.64
CA LEU A 14 -4.53 4.66 -35.08
C LEU A 14 -5.93 5.17 -35.37
N GLU A 15 -6.86 4.24 -35.61
CA GLU A 15 -8.28 4.56 -35.80
C GLU A 15 -8.95 4.92 -34.48
N ARG A 16 -10.14 5.53 -34.55
CA ARG A 16 -10.80 6.12 -33.38
C ARG A 16 -11.18 5.07 -32.34
N GLU A 17 -11.57 3.86 -32.75
CA GLU A 17 -11.84 2.74 -31.83
C GLU A 17 -10.57 2.30 -31.07
N ASP A 18 -9.42 2.18 -31.77
CA ASP A 18 -8.16 1.74 -31.14
C ASP A 18 -7.60 2.78 -30.15
N LEU A 19 -7.91 4.06 -30.37
CA LEU A 19 -7.53 5.15 -29.47
C LEU A 19 -8.29 5.10 -28.13
N GLU A 20 -9.55 4.65 -28.13
CA GLU A 20 -10.32 4.48 -26.89
C GLU A 20 -9.78 3.30 -26.06
N GLU A 21 -9.43 2.18 -26.71
CA GLU A 21 -8.83 1.03 -26.05
C GLU A 21 -7.44 1.36 -25.46
N LEU A 22 -6.62 2.10 -26.22
CA LEU A 22 -5.32 2.56 -25.74
C LEU A 22 -5.45 3.56 -24.58
N PHE A 23 -6.47 4.42 -24.61
CA PHE A 23 -6.74 5.33 -23.51
C PHE A 23 -7.14 4.59 -22.22
N ALA A 24 -7.95 3.53 -22.34
CA ALA A 24 -8.30 2.67 -21.22
C ALA A 24 -7.06 2.00 -20.59
N LEU A 25 -6.14 1.48 -21.42
CA LEU A 25 -4.87 0.92 -20.96
C LEU A 25 -3.98 1.96 -20.26
N ILE A 26 -3.94 3.19 -20.77
CA ILE A 26 -3.19 4.28 -20.13
C ILE A 26 -3.82 4.64 -18.78
N LEU A 27 -5.14 4.67 -18.67
CA LEU A 27 -5.83 4.93 -17.40
C LEU A 27 -5.50 3.85 -16.36
N GLU A 28 -5.58 2.57 -16.73
CA GLU A 28 -5.22 1.45 -15.86
C GLU A 28 -3.74 1.53 -15.43
N PHE A 29 -2.85 1.88 -16.36
CA PHE A 29 -1.43 2.08 -16.07
C PHE A 29 -1.21 3.23 -15.06
N ILE A 30 -1.95 4.33 -15.20
CA ILE A 30 -1.87 5.47 -14.25
C ILE A 30 -2.44 5.07 -12.88
N GLU A 31 -3.56 4.34 -12.84
CA GLU A 31 -4.17 3.88 -11.60
C GLU A 31 -3.28 2.90 -10.84
N SER A 32 -2.67 1.94 -11.53
CA SER A 32 -1.71 1.01 -10.91
C SER A 32 -0.51 1.74 -10.30
N LYS A 33 0.00 2.80 -10.96
CA LYS A 33 1.07 3.65 -10.42
C LYS A 33 0.62 4.49 -9.22
N ARG A 34 -0.66 4.86 -9.14
CA ARG A 34 -1.23 5.58 -7.98
C ARG A 34 -1.45 4.65 -6.79
N GLN A 35 -1.90 3.42 -7.03
CA GLN A 35 -2.06 2.41 -5.99
C GLN A 35 -0.72 1.88 -5.46
N ALA A 36 0.32 1.87 -6.30
CA ALA A 36 1.69 1.58 -5.88
C ALA A 36 2.33 2.67 -5.00
N LYS A 37 1.62 3.77 -4.70
CA LYS A 37 2.08 4.74 -3.71
C LYS A 37 2.04 4.02 -2.35
N PRO A 38 3.19 3.85 -1.68
CA PRO A 38 3.26 3.03 -0.47
C PRO A 38 2.24 3.56 0.54
N GLU A 39 1.41 2.66 1.05
CA GLU A 39 0.59 2.95 2.22
C GLU A 39 1.50 3.63 3.24
N SER A 40 1.06 4.80 3.73
CA SER A 40 1.77 5.54 4.77
C SER A 40 2.21 4.56 5.86
N ILE A 41 3.43 4.71 6.39
CA ILE A 41 3.93 3.87 7.49
C ILE A 41 2.90 3.78 8.64
N PHE A 42 2.12 4.85 8.87
CA PHE A 42 1.02 4.86 9.85
C PHE A 42 -0.19 3.99 9.48
N ALA A 43 -0.45 3.74 8.20
CA ALA A 43 -1.44 2.76 7.76
C ALA A 43 -0.96 1.33 8.03
N GLN A 44 0.31 1.04 7.75
CA GLN A 44 0.92 -0.26 8.07
C GLN A 44 0.99 -0.52 9.59
N LEU A 45 1.41 0.48 10.37
CA LEU A 45 1.44 0.39 11.84
C LEU A 45 0.04 0.18 12.45
N ARG A 46 -1.04 0.70 11.82
CA ARG A 46 -2.42 0.46 12.25
C ARG A 46 -2.91 -0.96 11.98
N GLN A 47 -2.30 -1.69 11.05
CA GLN A 47 -2.62 -3.09 10.77
C GLN A 47 -1.98 -4.04 11.79
N ILE A 48 -0.96 -3.60 12.52
CA ILE A 48 -0.33 -4.38 13.59
C ILE A 48 -1.25 -4.31 14.81
N GLN A 49 -2.09 -5.34 14.97
CA GLN A 49 -2.83 -5.58 16.21
C GLN A 49 -1.90 -6.27 17.20
N PHE A 50 -1.59 -5.59 18.30
CA PHE A 50 -0.90 -6.20 19.42
C PHE A 50 -1.92 -6.97 20.25
N GLU A 51 -1.88 -8.30 20.19
CA GLU A 51 -2.57 -9.14 21.16
C GLU A 51 -1.82 -9.06 22.50
N GLY A 52 -2.26 -8.13 23.33
CA GLY A 52 -1.78 -8.02 24.71
C GLY A 52 -2.40 -9.11 25.60
N PRO A 53 -1.72 -9.53 26.67
CA PRO A 53 -2.32 -10.35 27.72
C PRO A 53 -3.62 -9.71 28.22
N THR A 54 -4.63 -10.51 28.55
CA THR A 54 -5.95 -10.02 29.03
C THR A 54 -5.83 -9.07 30.22
N ASP A 55 -4.77 -9.22 31.01
CA ASP A 55 -4.50 -8.41 32.20
C ASP A 55 -3.60 -7.18 31.95
N PHE A 56 -3.18 -6.92 30.71
CA PHE A 56 -2.29 -5.80 30.36
C PHE A 56 -2.92 -4.46 30.69
N SER A 57 -4.23 -4.31 30.43
CA SER A 57 -4.97 -3.08 30.73
C SER A 57 -5.08 -2.81 32.24
N GLU A 58 -5.11 -3.85 33.07
CA GLU A 58 -5.21 -3.73 34.53
C GLU A 58 -3.85 -3.55 35.21
N ASN A 59 -2.77 -4.00 34.58
CA ASN A 59 -1.42 -4.07 35.15
C ASN A 59 -0.38 -3.30 34.32
N HIS A 60 -0.80 -2.26 33.61
CA HIS A 60 0.06 -1.50 32.69
C HIS A 60 1.35 -1.02 33.36
N ASP A 61 1.27 -0.55 34.60
CA ASP A 61 2.41 -0.09 35.38
C ASP A 61 3.43 -1.21 35.63
N LEU A 62 2.96 -2.43 35.89
CA LEU A 62 3.83 -3.60 36.15
C LEU A 62 4.57 -4.07 34.89
N TYR A 63 3.97 -3.86 33.71
CA TYR A 63 4.64 -4.12 32.43
C TYR A 63 5.63 -3.02 32.06
N ILE A 64 5.37 -1.77 32.42
CA ILE A 64 6.30 -0.65 32.22
C ILE A 64 7.51 -0.75 33.17
N THR A 65 7.29 -1.10 34.44
CA THR A 65 8.37 -1.30 35.41
C THR A 65 9.16 -2.59 35.18
N GLY A 66 8.63 -3.50 34.34
CA GLY A 66 9.25 -4.78 34.01
C GLY A 66 9.13 -5.83 35.09
N GLU A 67 8.32 -5.57 36.14
CA GLU A 67 7.96 -6.55 37.17
C GLU A 67 7.11 -7.69 36.59
N LYS A 68 6.34 -7.39 35.54
CA LYS A 68 5.59 -8.38 34.76
C LYS A 68 6.10 -8.40 33.34
N ARG A 69 6.38 -9.60 32.83
CA ARG A 69 6.80 -9.82 31.45
C ARG A 69 5.71 -10.58 30.70
N VAL A 70 5.62 -10.33 29.41
CA VAL A 70 4.78 -11.14 28.51
C VAL A 70 5.35 -12.55 28.55
N GLN A 71 4.65 -13.47 29.22
CA GLN A 71 4.90 -14.90 29.08
C GLN A 71 4.32 -15.30 27.73
N THR A 72 5.15 -15.30 26.69
CA THR A 72 4.89 -16.08 25.49
C THR A 72 5.06 -17.54 25.88
N ASP A 73 3.97 -18.23 26.13
CA ASP A 73 3.94 -19.69 26.10
C ASP A 73 4.25 -20.09 24.64
N SER A 74 5.50 -20.46 24.41
CA SER A 74 5.94 -21.11 23.18
C SER A 74 5.61 -22.60 23.30
N ASP A 75 4.58 -23.05 22.59
CA ASP A 75 4.42 -24.46 22.17
C ASP A 75 4.98 -24.65 20.75
#